data_AF-A0A3D5C2S1-F1
#
_entry.id   AF-A0A3D5C2S1-F1
#
_cell.length_a   1.000
_cell.length_b   1.000
_cell.length_c   1.000
_cell.angle_alpha   90.00
_cell.angle_beta   90.00
_cell.angle_gamma   90.00
#
_symmetry.space_group_name_H-M   'P 1'
#
loop_
_entity.id
_entity.type
_entity.pdbx_description
1 polymer ?
#
loop_
_entity_poly.entity_id
_entity_poly.type
_entity_poly.pdbx_seq_one_letter_code
_entity_poly.pdbx_strand_id
1 'polypeptide(L)'
;PPREFVIGSSEACGVDAWVRVTAANHGRHTISLMIHPRNASSASPLIRYALWRLTQGASIPTEITVRSHDDVLRRAVEFEGFKLTDTRELMVHQMAVRVHAESPAHVFDRVTS
;
A
#
# COMPACT_ATOMS: atom_id res chain seq x y z
N PRO A 1 12.33 -9.53 7.51
CA PRO A 1 11.25 -10.51 7.78
C PRO A 1 9.88 -9.88 7.47
N PRO A 2 8.93 -10.62 6.91
CA PRO A 2 7.58 -10.11 6.66
C PRO A 2 6.91 -9.74 7.98
N ARG A 3 6.20 -8.61 8.01
CA ARG A 3 5.42 -8.16 9.16
C ARG A 3 3.95 -8.05 8.77
N GLU A 4 3.10 -8.66 9.56
CA GLU A 4 1.66 -8.70 9.34
C GLU A 4 0.95 -7.88 10.42
N PHE A 5 0.02 -7.03 10.01
CA PHE A 5 -0.80 -6.19 10.86
C PHE A 5 -2.27 -6.48 10.56
N VAL A 6 -3.02 -6.81 11.61
CA VAL A 6 -4.42 -7.20 11.52
C VAL A 6 -5.25 -6.16 12.27
N ILE A 7 -6.29 -5.63 11.61
CA ILE A 7 -7.31 -4.77 12.24
C ILE A 7 -8.59 -5.61 12.36
N GLY A 8 -8.96 -5.93 13.61
CA GLY A 8 -10.18 -6.68 13.93
C GLY A 8 -11.37 -5.79 14.26
N SER A 9 -12.58 -6.30 14.06
CA SER A 9 -13.82 -5.66 14.52
C SER A 9 -14.02 -5.87 16.03
N SER A 10 -14.61 -4.88 16.72
CA SER A 10 -14.95 -4.96 18.14
C SER A 10 -16.18 -5.83 18.45
N GLU A 11 -17.05 -6.13 17.47
CA GLU A 11 -18.41 -6.64 17.77
C GLU A 11 -18.64 -8.12 17.41
N ALA A 12 -17.75 -8.74 16.64
CA ALA A 12 -17.73 -10.19 16.45
C ALA A 12 -16.35 -10.60 15.96
N CYS A 13 -15.94 -11.86 16.18
CA CYS A 13 -14.65 -12.44 15.77
C CYS A 13 -14.42 -12.43 14.24
N GLY A 14 -14.29 -11.25 13.64
CA GLY A 14 -14.05 -11.02 12.22
C GLY A 14 -12.89 -10.06 12.02
N VAL A 15 -12.00 -10.40 11.09
CA VAL A 15 -10.96 -9.49 10.62
C VAL A 15 -11.59 -8.58 9.56
N ASP A 16 -11.74 -7.29 9.90
CA ASP A 16 -12.30 -6.30 8.98
C ASP A 16 -11.27 -5.82 7.96
N ALA A 17 -9.99 -5.84 8.32
CA ALA A 17 -8.90 -5.51 7.42
C ALA A 17 -7.60 -6.13 7.90
N TRP A 18 -6.70 -6.42 6.97
CA TRP A 18 -5.32 -6.72 7.31
C TRP A 18 -4.39 -6.21 6.22
N VAL A 19 -3.18 -5.87 6.65
CA VAL A 19 -2.08 -5.46 5.77
C VAL A 19 -0.83 -6.23 6.13
N ARG A 20 -0.20 -6.81 5.12
CA ARG A 20 1.10 -7.48 5.25
C ARG A 20 2.13 -6.70 4.46
N VAL A 21 3.24 -6.39 5.11
CA VAL A 21 4.34 -5.63 4.52
C VAL A 21 5.59 -6.51 4.52
N THR A 22 6.13 -6.72 3.33
CA THR A 22 7.42 -7.38 3.14
C THR A 22 8.40 -6.38 2.54
N ALA A 23 9.32 -5.91 3.38
CA ALA A 23 10.46 -5.13 2.93
C ALA A 23 11.46 -6.07 2.24
N ALA A 24 12.04 -5.59 1.15
CA ALA A 24 13.07 -6.28 0.38
C ALA A 24 14.34 -5.44 0.43
N ASN A 25 15.49 -6.09 0.62
CA ASN A 25 16.78 -5.40 0.62
C ASN A 25 17.26 -5.09 -0.81
N HIS A 26 16.87 -5.93 -1.78
CA HIS A 26 17.06 -5.74 -3.22
C HIS A 26 15.80 -6.24 -3.94
N GLY A 27 15.34 -5.56 -4.99
CA GLY A 27 14.15 -5.95 -5.76
C GLY A 27 12.96 -5.03 -5.56
N ARG A 28 11.82 -5.57 -5.09
CA ARG A 28 10.58 -4.80 -4.87
C ARG A 28 10.01 -5.06 -3.48
N HIS A 29 9.49 -4.03 -2.84
CA HIS A 29 8.67 -4.20 -1.65
C HIS A 29 7.31 -4.77 -2.04
N THR A 30 6.71 -5.58 -1.17
CA THR A 30 5.36 -6.10 -1.41
C THR A 30 4.44 -5.71 -0.26
N ILE A 31 3.29 -5.13 -0.60
CA ILE A 31 2.17 -4.90 0.29
C ILE A 31 1.05 -5.85 -0.12
N SER A 32 0.52 -6.65 0.80
CA SER A 32 -0.70 -7.40 0.57
C SER A 32 -1.80 -6.84 1.47
N LEU A 33 -2.96 -6.54 0.89
CA LEU A 33 -4.05 -5.86 1.57
C LEU A 33 -5.36 -6.60 1.33
N MET A 34 -6.14 -6.78 2.38
CA MET A 34 -7.55 -7.18 2.31
C MET A 34 -8.35 -6.28 3.22
N ILE A 35 -9.48 -5.78 2.72
CA ILE A 35 -10.38 -4.93 3.49
C ILE A 35 -11.80 -5.39 3.18
N HIS A 36 -12.56 -5.67 4.24
CA HIS A 36 -13.98 -5.94 4.13
C HIS A 36 -14.69 -4.68 3.62
N PRO A 37 -15.63 -4.76 2.65
CA PRO A 37 -16.29 -3.59 2.06
C PRO A 37 -16.89 -2.60 3.08
N ARG A 38 -17.46 -3.12 4.17
CA ARG A 38 -17.95 -2.34 5.33
C ARG A 38 -16.92 -1.36 5.94
N ASN A 39 -15.63 -1.59 5.75
CA ASN A 39 -14.55 -0.75 6.27
C ASN A 39 -13.64 -0.19 5.15
N ALA A 40 -14.19 0.03 3.95
CA ALA A 40 -13.41 0.51 2.80
C ALA A 40 -12.72 1.88 3.03
N SER A 41 -13.26 2.71 3.93
CA SER A 41 -12.64 3.98 4.36
C SER A 41 -11.25 3.80 4.99
N SER A 42 -10.94 2.61 5.51
CA SER A 42 -9.64 2.30 6.11
C SER A 42 -8.54 2.02 5.08
N ALA A 43 -8.85 1.95 3.77
CA ALA A 43 -7.90 1.60 2.72
C ALA A 43 -6.73 2.58 2.60
N SER A 44 -7.00 3.87 2.36
CA SER A 44 -5.95 4.88 2.26
C SER A 44 -5.10 4.98 3.54
N PRO A 45 -5.67 5.04 4.75
CA PRO A 45 -4.88 4.99 5.99
C PRO A 45 -3.95 3.77 6.09
N LEU A 46 -4.44 2.58 5.75
CA LEU A 46 -3.65 1.34 5.79
C LEU A 46 -2.51 1.33 4.76
N ILE A 47 -2.78 1.82 3.54
CA ILE A 47 -1.76 1.94 2.49
C ILE A 47 -0.68 2.93 2.91
N ARG A 48 -1.06 4.11 3.43
CA ARG A 48 -0.10 5.10 3.94
C ARG A 48 0.73 4.57 5.09
N TYR A 49 0.10 3.84 6.02
CA TYR A 49 0.82 3.18 7.11
C TYR A 49 1.84 2.18 6.57
N ALA A 50 1.46 1.33 5.61
CA ALA A 50 2.35 0.36 4.99
C ALA A 50 3.52 1.04 4.26
N LEU A 51 3.26 2.11 3.52
CA LEU A 51 4.28 2.91 2.84
C LEU A 51 5.25 3.57 3.84
N TRP A 52 4.74 4.20 4.90
CA TRP A 52 5.57 4.79 5.95
C TRP A 52 6.53 3.77 6.60
N ARG A 53 6.08 2.52 6.72
CA ARG A 53 6.91 1.43 7.21
C ARG A 53 7.99 0.98 6.23
N LEU A 54 7.78 1.18 4.93
CA LEU A 54 8.75 0.88 3.88
C LEU A 54 9.76 2.03 3.65
N THR A 55 9.37 3.28 3.89
CA THR A 55 10.22 4.47 3.74
C THR A 55 11.38 4.59 4.75
N GLN A 56 11.53 3.60 5.63
CA GLN A 56 12.69 3.49 6.54
C GLN A 56 13.95 2.96 5.81
N GLY A 57 13.95 2.85 4.48
CA GLY A 57 15.04 2.32 3.66
C GLY A 57 15.19 3.01 2.30
N ALA A 58 16.01 2.44 1.41
CA ALA A 58 16.28 2.97 0.07
C ALA A 58 15.02 3.06 -0.80
N SER A 59 15.06 3.94 -1.81
CA SER A 59 13.98 4.16 -2.78
C SER A 59 13.80 2.94 -3.69
N ILE A 60 13.10 1.94 -3.19
CA ILE A 60 12.86 0.66 -3.87
C ILE A 60 11.42 0.63 -4.40
N PRO A 61 11.17 0.15 -5.64
CA PRO A 61 9.82 0.04 -6.16
C PRO A 61 8.93 -0.80 -5.25
N THR A 62 7.68 -0.37 -5.06
CA THR A 62 6.71 -1.05 -4.19
C THR A 62 5.57 -1.62 -5.04
N GLU A 63 5.32 -2.90 -4.90
CA GLU A 63 4.18 -3.61 -5.45
C GLU A 63 3.12 -3.79 -4.37
N ILE A 64 1.86 -3.56 -4.71
CA ILE A 64 0.72 -3.82 -3.85
C ILE A 64 -0.22 -4.82 -4.53
N THR A 65 -0.61 -5.83 -3.78
CA THR A 65 -1.66 -6.78 -4.16
C THR A 65 -2.83 -6.56 -3.23
N VAL A 66 -3.99 -6.23 -3.79
CA VAL A 66 -5.22 -6.02 -3.04
C VAL A 66 -6.21 -7.11 -3.38
N ARG A 67 -6.82 -7.69 -2.35
CA ARG A 67 -7.97 -8.57 -2.47
C ARG A 67 -9.22 -7.79 -2.12
N SER A 68 -10.07 -7.57 -3.11
CA SER A 68 -11.27 -6.73 -2.97
C SER A 68 -12.45 -7.35 -3.68
N HIS A 69 -13.63 -7.41 -3.05
CA HIS A 69 -14.85 -7.76 -3.80
C HIS A 69 -15.42 -6.58 -4.59
N ASP A 70 -14.85 -5.38 -4.46
CA ASP A 70 -15.39 -4.13 -5.00
C ASP A 70 -14.27 -3.20 -5.52
N ASP A 71 -14.63 -2.34 -6.48
CA ASP A 71 -13.80 -1.36 -7.15
C ASP A 71 -13.31 -0.23 -6.22
N VAL A 72 -13.88 -0.12 -5.02
CA VAL A 72 -13.53 0.91 -4.02
C VAL A 72 -12.05 0.85 -3.65
N LEU A 73 -11.50 -0.35 -3.47
CA LEU A 73 -10.08 -0.48 -3.10
C LEU A 73 -9.13 -0.11 -4.24
N ARG A 74 -9.52 -0.37 -5.49
CA ARG A 74 -8.75 0.07 -6.67
C ARG A 74 -8.57 1.58 -6.68
N ARG A 75 -9.66 2.32 -6.47
CA ARG A 75 -9.63 3.79 -6.44
C ARG A 75 -8.75 4.32 -5.31
N ALA A 76 -8.80 3.69 -4.13
CA ALA A 76 -7.93 4.07 -3.01
C ALA A 76 -6.45 3.83 -3.34
N VAL A 77 -6.12 2.72 -4.00
CA VAL A 77 -4.75 2.39 -4.43
C VAL A 77 -4.24 3.37 -5.49
N GLU A 78 -5.05 3.69 -6.50
CA GLU A 78 -4.74 4.68 -7.53
C GLU A 78 -4.54 6.07 -6.92
N PHE A 79 -5.38 6.47 -5.96
CA PHE A 79 -5.27 7.74 -5.24
C PHE A 79 -3.95 7.88 -4.47
N GLU A 80 -3.42 6.78 -3.92
CA GLU A 80 -2.11 6.75 -3.24
C GLU A 80 -0.92 6.67 -4.22
N GLY A 81 -1.18 6.79 -5.53
CA GLY A 81 -0.18 6.94 -6.58
C GLY A 81 0.34 5.63 -7.16
N PHE A 82 -0.33 4.51 -6.91
CA PHE A 82 -0.04 3.25 -7.59
C PHE A 82 -0.69 3.22 -8.98
N LYS A 83 -0.02 2.59 -9.94
CA LYS A 83 -0.59 2.30 -11.26
C LYS A 83 -1.01 0.84 -11.31
N LEU A 84 -2.25 0.59 -11.72
CA LEU A 84 -2.76 -0.77 -11.93
C LEU A 84 -1.94 -1.46 -13.03
N THR A 85 -1.48 -2.69 -12.76
CA THR A 85 -0.65 -3.47 -13.69
C THR A 85 -1.27 -4.78 -14.11
N ASP A 86 -2.08 -5.42 -13.26
CA ASP A 86 -2.76 -6.68 -13.58
C ASP A 86 -4.07 -6.82 -12.76
N THR A 87 -5.05 -7.54 -13.30
CA THR A 87 -6.31 -7.89 -12.63
C THR A 87 -6.63 -9.35 -12.92
N ARG A 88 -6.85 -10.16 -11.87
CA ARG A 88 -7.22 -11.57 -12.02
C ARG A 88 -8.56 -11.87 -11.35
N GLU A 89 -9.51 -12.39 -12.14
CA GLU A 89 -10.93 -12.54 -11.75
C GLU A 89 -11.25 -13.77 -10.88
N LEU A 90 -10.29 -14.67 -10.64
CA LEU A 90 -10.50 -15.83 -9.77
C LEU A 90 -10.35 -15.38 -8.29
N MET A 91 -11.41 -14.79 -7.74
CA MET A 91 -11.45 -14.17 -6.39
C MET A 91 -10.62 -12.87 -6.26
N VAL A 92 -10.83 -11.97 -7.22
CA VAL A 92 -10.36 -10.57 -7.31
C VAL A 92 -9.03 -10.27 -6.61
N HIS A 93 -7.93 -10.55 -7.33
CA HIS A 93 -6.60 -10.01 -7.05
C HIS A 93 -6.36 -8.80 -7.95
N GLN A 94 -6.20 -7.63 -7.36
CA GLN A 94 -5.78 -6.40 -8.04
C GLN A 94 -4.30 -6.15 -7.74
N MET A 95 -3.46 -6.07 -8.76
CA MET A 95 -2.02 -5.80 -8.61
C MET A 95 -1.69 -4.40 -9.13
N ALA A 96 -0.95 -3.63 -8.34
CA ALA A 96 -0.51 -2.30 -8.72
C ALA A 96 0.93 -2.02 -8.27
N VAL A 97 1.63 -1.14 -8.97
CA VAL A 97 3.04 -0.80 -8.69
C VAL A 97 3.20 0.71 -8.51
N ARG A 98 3.99 1.11 -7.53
CA ARG A 98 4.43 2.48 -7.27
C ARG A 98 5.95 2.54 -7.36
N VAL A 99 6.44 3.33 -8.31
CA VAL A 99 7.87 3.64 -8.45
C VAL A 99 8.09 5.00 -7.79
N HIS A 100 8.99 5.06 -6.81
CA HIS A 100 9.48 6.34 -6.33
C HIS A 100 10.40 6.91 -7.41
N ALA A 101 9.96 7.95 -8.12
CA ALA A 101 10.90 8.84 -8.78
C ALA A 101 11.75 9.46 -7.68
N GLU A 102 13.08 9.48 -7.85
CA GLU A 102 13.92 10.34 -7.03
C GLU A 102 13.30 11.74 -7.09
N SER A 103 12.88 12.26 -5.95
CA SER A 103 12.57 13.67 -5.85
C SER A 103 13.85 14.38 -6.28
N PRO A 104 13.84 15.28 -7.29
CA PRO A 104 14.99 16.13 -7.50
C PRO A 104 15.26 16.81 -6.17
N ALA A 105 16.48 16.64 -5.67
CA ALA A 105 16.89 17.23 -4.41
C ALA A 105 16.43 18.69 -4.43
N HIS A 106 15.59 19.07 -3.47
CA HIS A 106 15.34 20.48 -3.23
C HIS A 106 16.69 21.09 -2.86
N VAL A 107 17.33 21.69 -3.87
CA VAL A 107 18.42 22.65 -3.70
C VAL A 107 17.77 23.83 -2.98
N PHE A 108 17.80 23.78 -1.64
CA PHE A 108 17.68 25.01 -0.85
C PHE A 108 18.97 25.78 -1.09
N ASP A 109 18.97 26.56 -2.17
CA ASP A 109 20.00 27.55 -2.39
C ASP A 109 19.83 28.60 -1.30
N ARG A 110 20.85 28.71 -0.44
CA ARG A 110 20.94 29.76 0.56
C ARG A 110 21.10 31.08 -0.17
N VAL A 111 20.03 31.87 -0.28
CA VAL A 111 20.16 33.30 -0.52
C VAL A 111 20.09 34.00 0.83
N THR A 112 21.26 34.30 1.35
CA THR A 112 21.49 35.28 2.42
C THR A 112 21.23 36.68 1.88
N SER A 113 20.43 37.46 2.58
CA SER A 113 20.50 38.93 2.63
C SER A 113 20.08 39.39 4.02
#